data_AF-A0A7W7AF79-F1
#
_entry.id   AF-A0A7W7AF79-F1
#
_cell.length_a   1.000
_cell.length_b   1.000
_cell.length_c   1.000
_cell.angle_alpha   90.00
_cell.angle_beta   90.00
_cell.angle_gamma   90.00
#
_symmetry.space_group_name_H-M   'P 1'
#
loop_
_entity.id
_entity.type
_entity.pdbx_description
1 polymer ?
#
loop_
_entity_poly.entity_id
_entity_poly.type
_entity_poly.pdbx_seq_one_letter_code
_entity_poly.pdbx_strand_id
1 'polypeptide(L)'
;MKRIVWTAFLAVVAVFACGAQLDRAARRQPALVSVVPAPFRNFAQESVTLATVRSAEPSVALAEARLLVSRSPAPAEHLTLLAIAEERSGDRADSARLIQRAAQRGWRDPIAQQAMFDIALGAGDQVEASRRLAALWALQEEQAPLKDMGQRLMARPEGRKALADALVAGGNWTIPFLRSVAAEPTADALETVELALRNGAMFDCKVAPQLKAIYKAKAAKKDGALFDRCTRKRA
;
A
#
# COMPACT_ATOMS: atom_id res chain seq x y z
N MET A 1 35.54 -46.57 3.83
CA MET A 1 34.63 -45.88 4.77
C MET A 1 34.71 -44.35 4.68
N LYS A 2 35.88 -43.71 4.88
CA LYS A 2 36.02 -42.23 4.82
C LYS A 2 35.48 -41.57 3.54
N ARG A 3 35.77 -42.15 2.37
CA ARG A 3 35.28 -41.63 1.06
C ARG A 3 33.76 -41.68 0.94
N ILE A 4 33.12 -42.78 1.39
CA ILE A 4 31.66 -42.96 1.33
C ILE A 4 30.96 -41.94 2.22
N VAL A 5 31.46 -41.73 3.43
CA VAL A 5 30.91 -40.73 4.36
C VAL A 5 31.03 -39.32 3.78
N TRP A 6 32.17 -38.99 3.18
CA TRP A 6 32.37 -37.69 2.53
C TRP A 6 31.43 -37.47 1.34
N THR A 7 31.29 -38.47 0.45
CA THR A 7 30.36 -38.37 -0.68
C THR A 7 28.91 -38.24 -0.24
N ALA A 8 28.50 -38.97 0.81
CA ALA A 8 27.17 -38.86 1.37
C ALA A 8 26.93 -37.46 1.96
N PHE A 9 27.90 -36.92 2.70
CA PHE A 9 27.84 -35.55 3.21
C PHE A 9 27.70 -34.52 2.08
N LEU A 10 28.53 -34.61 1.03
CA LEU A 10 28.44 -33.71 -0.13
C LEU A 10 27.08 -33.82 -0.85
N ALA A 11 26.54 -35.03 -0.98
CA ALA A 11 25.22 -35.23 -1.57
C ALA A 11 24.12 -34.53 -0.75
N VAL A 12 24.17 -34.63 0.57
CA VAL A 12 23.24 -33.91 1.47
C VAL A 12 23.36 -32.40 1.27
N VAL A 13 24.59 -31.85 1.31
CA VAL A 13 24.83 -30.42 1.08
C VAL A 13 24.28 -29.97 -0.27
N ALA A 14 24.50 -30.76 -1.32
CA ALA A 14 23.98 -30.46 -2.66
C ALA A 14 22.44 -30.39 -2.69
N VAL A 15 21.75 -31.32 -2.00
CA VAL A 15 20.27 -31.28 -1.89
C VAL A 15 19.80 -30.01 -1.20
N PHE A 16 20.41 -29.62 -0.07
CA PHE A 16 20.06 -28.38 0.64
C PHE A 16 20.32 -27.13 -0.21
N ALA A 17 21.46 -27.07 -0.89
CA ALA A 17 21.81 -25.96 -1.75
C ALA A 17 20.84 -25.82 -2.94
N CYS A 18 20.51 -26.93 -3.61
CA CYS A 18 19.54 -26.95 -4.70
C CYS A 18 18.15 -26.50 -4.22
N GLY A 19 17.67 -27.01 -3.08
CA GLY A 19 16.39 -26.61 -2.50
C GLY A 19 16.32 -25.12 -2.19
N ALA A 20 17.37 -24.58 -1.55
CA ALA A 20 17.46 -23.15 -1.22
C ALA A 20 17.54 -22.25 -2.47
N GLN A 21 18.28 -22.68 -3.51
CA GLN A 21 18.37 -21.93 -4.76
C GLN A 21 17.04 -21.97 -5.53
N LEU A 22 16.34 -23.11 -5.53
CA LEU A 22 15.03 -23.23 -6.16
C LEU A 22 14.00 -22.31 -5.51
N ASP A 23 13.96 -22.25 -4.17
CA ASP A 23 13.11 -21.32 -3.42
C ASP A 23 13.47 -19.85 -3.71
N ARG A 24 14.77 -19.51 -3.74
CA ARG A 24 15.21 -18.17 -4.10
C ARG A 24 14.84 -17.79 -5.54
N ALA A 25 14.93 -18.74 -6.47
CA ALA A 25 14.54 -18.53 -7.86
C ALA A 25 13.03 -18.29 -8.00
N ALA A 26 12.20 -18.94 -7.16
CA ALA A 26 10.76 -18.77 -7.16
C ALA A 26 10.31 -17.31 -6.90
N ARG A 27 11.13 -16.48 -6.24
CA ARG A 27 10.88 -15.03 -6.09
C ARG A 27 10.73 -14.29 -7.41
N ARG A 28 11.48 -14.70 -8.43
CA ARG A 28 11.49 -14.05 -9.75
C ARG A 28 10.73 -14.86 -10.80
N GLN A 29 10.50 -16.14 -10.53
CA GLN A 29 9.84 -17.07 -11.43
C GLN A 29 8.72 -17.81 -10.71
N PRO A 30 7.50 -17.24 -10.66
CA PRO A 30 6.37 -17.84 -9.94
C PRO A 30 6.04 -19.27 -10.37
N ALA A 31 6.35 -19.64 -11.61
CA ALA A 31 6.18 -21.00 -12.13
C ALA A 31 6.95 -22.07 -11.33
N LEU A 32 8.02 -21.70 -10.63
CA LEU A 32 8.82 -22.63 -9.83
C LEU A 32 8.18 -22.97 -8.47
N VAL A 33 7.15 -22.24 -8.02
CA VAL A 33 6.56 -22.42 -6.69
C VAL A 33 6.07 -23.85 -6.44
N SER A 34 5.48 -24.50 -7.45
CA SER A 34 4.95 -25.86 -7.35
C SER A 34 6.03 -26.93 -7.18
N VAL A 35 7.25 -26.70 -7.69
CA VAL A 35 8.36 -27.65 -7.64
C VAL A 35 9.26 -27.47 -6.41
N VAL A 36 9.15 -26.34 -5.68
CA VAL A 36 9.88 -26.15 -4.43
C VAL A 36 9.32 -27.12 -3.37
N PRO A 37 10.15 -28.01 -2.80
CA PRO A 37 9.68 -28.91 -1.74
C PRO A 37 9.31 -28.13 -0.49
N ALA A 38 8.26 -28.55 0.21
CA ALA A 38 7.68 -27.82 1.35
C ALA A 38 8.69 -27.40 2.45
N PRO A 39 9.71 -28.20 2.83
CA PRO A 39 10.70 -27.78 3.82
C PRO A 39 11.58 -26.60 3.38
N PHE A 40 11.74 -26.38 2.07
CA PHE A 40 12.57 -25.32 1.50
C PHE A 40 11.79 -24.06 1.14
N ARG A 41 10.46 -24.08 1.22
CA ARG A 41 9.60 -22.93 0.83
C ARG A 41 9.72 -21.79 1.85
N ASN A 42 10.70 -20.92 1.71
CA ASN A 42 10.72 -19.68 2.48
C ASN A 42 10.07 -18.57 1.66
N PHE A 43 10.58 -18.33 0.45
CA PHE A 43 10.05 -17.31 -0.44
C PHE A 43 8.86 -17.78 -1.27
N ALA A 44 8.86 -19.04 -1.69
CA ALA A 44 7.72 -19.62 -2.39
C ALA A 44 6.45 -19.65 -1.51
N GLN A 45 6.61 -19.64 -0.18
CA GLN A 45 5.49 -19.66 0.76
C GLN A 45 4.56 -18.46 0.62
N GLU A 46 5.10 -17.29 0.27
CA GLU A 46 4.30 -16.08 0.05
C GLU A 46 3.35 -16.29 -1.14
N SER A 47 3.87 -16.78 -2.26
CA SER A 47 3.06 -17.10 -3.45
C SER A 47 2.02 -18.19 -3.19
N VAL A 48 2.37 -19.23 -2.43
CA VAL A 48 1.41 -20.26 -2.00
C VAL A 48 0.30 -19.63 -1.17
N THR A 49 0.65 -18.80 -0.19
CA THR A 49 -0.32 -18.13 0.68
C THR A 49 -1.21 -17.19 -0.11
N LEU A 50 -0.66 -16.40 -1.04
CA LEU A 50 -1.44 -15.52 -1.91
C LEU A 50 -2.46 -16.30 -2.76
N ALA A 51 -2.06 -17.46 -3.30
CA ALA A 51 -2.94 -18.31 -4.07
C ALA A 51 -4.07 -18.92 -3.23
N THR A 52 -3.79 -19.30 -1.98
CA THR A 52 -4.76 -20.01 -1.12
C THR A 52 -5.62 -19.07 -0.27
N VAL A 53 -5.11 -17.90 0.14
CA VAL A 53 -5.76 -17.02 1.13
C VAL A 53 -7.14 -16.53 0.69
N ARG A 54 -7.41 -16.47 -0.62
CA ARG A 54 -8.72 -16.09 -1.18
C ARG A 54 -9.58 -17.27 -1.63
N SER A 55 -8.97 -18.39 -2.03
CA SER A 55 -9.63 -19.44 -2.80
C SER A 55 -9.78 -20.77 -2.06
N ALA A 56 -8.85 -21.09 -1.15
CA ALA A 56 -8.86 -22.35 -0.40
C ALA A 56 -9.85 -22.29 0.77
N GLU A 57 -10.19 -23.45 1.33
CA GLU A 57 -10.95 -23.56 2.58
C GLU A 57 -10.34 -22.70 3.70
N PRO A 58 -11.14 -22.06 4.57
CA PRO A 58 -10.64 -21.13 5.59
C PRO A 58 -9.54 -21.70 6.48
N SER A 59 -9.65 -22.98 6.89
CA SER A 59 -8.65 -23.66 7.71
C SER A 59 -7.31 -23.85 6.99
N VAL A 60 -7.34 -24.12 5.68
CA VAL A 60 -6.14 -24.27 4.84
C VAL A 60 -5.47 -22.92 4.63
N ALA A 61 -6.26 -21.89 4.29
CA ALA A 61 -5.76 -20.51 4.15
C ALA A 61 -5.07 -20.03 5.44
N LEU A 62 -5.68 -20.31 6.58
CA LEU A 62 -5.14 -19.96 7.90
C LEU A 62 -3.84 -20.70 8.22
N ALA A 63 -3.77 -21.99 7.93
CA ALA A 63 -2.55 -22.79 8.13
C ALA A 63 -1.38 -22.26 7.28
N GLU A 64 -1.61 -21.96 6.00
CA GLU A 64 -0.58 -21.44 5.10
C GLU A 64 -0.11 -20.04 5.50
N ALA A 65 -1.03 -19.16 5.92
CA ALA A 65 -0.68 -17.81 6.37
C ALA A 65 0.09 -17.82 7.69
N ARG A 66 -0.27 -18.69 8.64
CA ARG A 66 0.50 -18.88 9.88
C ARG A 66 1.90 -19.42 9.58
N LEU A 67 2.00 -20.37 8.65
CA LEU A 67 3.28 -20.90 8.20
C LEU A 67 4.15 -19.80 7.58
N LEU A 68 3.59 -18.94 6.73
CA LEU A 68 4.29 -17.80 6.14
C LEU A 68 4.87 -16.86 7.20
N VAL A 69 4.03 -16.44 8.16
CA VAL A 69 4.47 -15.54 9.24
C VAL A 69 5.53 -16.21 10.12
N SER A 70 5.42 -17.50 10.40
CA SER A 70 6.41 -18.23 11.20
C SER A 70 7.79 -18.30 10.51
N ARG A 71 7.82 -18.40 9.18
CA ARG A 71 9.04 -18.46 8.38
C ARG A 71 9.65 -17.09 8.14
N SER A 72 8.82 -16.08 7.93
CA SER A 72 9.24 -14.71 7.63
C SER A 72 8.33 -13.71 8.35
N PRO A 73 8.58 -13.41 9.64
CA PRO A 73 7.70 -12.56 10.45
C PRO A 73 7.91 -11.06 10.23
N ALA A 74 8.88 -10.65 9.39
CA ALA A 74 9.30 -9.26 9.26
C ALA A 74 8.46 -8.40 8.29
N PRO A 75 7.97 -8.90 7.15
CA PRO A 75 7.13 -8.11 6.24
C PRO A 75 5.76 -7.77 6.82
N ALA A 76 5.22 -6.60 6.50
CA ALA A 76 3.89 -6.17 6.95
C ALA A 76 2.79 -6.93 6.19
N GLU A 77 3.03 -7.16 4.91
CA GLU A 77 2.15 -7.84 3.96
C GLU A 77 1.81 -9.26 4.45
N HIS A 78 2.75 -9.95 5.09
CA HIS A 78 2.53 -11.27 5.65
C HIS A 78 1.53 -11.25 6.81
N LEU A 79 1.56 -10.20 7.65
CA LEU A 79 0.57 -10.03 8.72
C LEU A 79 -0.81 -9.72 8.15
N THR A 80 -0.88 -8.96 7.06
CA THR A 80 -2.12 -8.71 6.32
C THR A 80 -2.69 -9.99 5.70
N LEU A 81 -1.86 -10.85 5.11
CA LEU A 81 -2.32 -12.15 4.61
C LEU A 81 -2.86 -13.04 5.74
N LEU A 82 -2.21 -13.02 6.91
CA LEU A 82 -2.74 -13.69 8.09
C LEU A 82 -4.04 -13.06 8.57
N ALA A 83 -4.17 -11.74 8.58
CA ALA A 83 -5.40 -11.06 8.95
C ALA A 83 -6.58 -11.46 8.05
N ILE A 84 -6.36 -11.51 6.73
CA ILE A 84 -7.37 -11.98 5.77
C ILE A 84 -7.77 -13.42 6.07
N ALA A 85 -6.82 -14.29 6.41
CA ALA A 85 -7.11 -15.68 6.75
C ALA A 85 -7.90 -15.81 8.07
N GLU A 86 -7.53 -15.04 9.10
CA GLU A 86 -8.27 -15.01 10.39
C GLU A 86 -9.70 -14.50 10.17
N GLU A 87 -9.90 -13.43 9.38
CA GLU A 87 -11.24 -12.93 9.02
C GLU A 87 -12.08 -14.01 8.34
N ARG A 88 -11.50 -14.74 7.37
CA ARG A 88 -12.20 -15.85 6.68
C ARG A 88 -12.53 -17.01 7.60
N SER A 89 -11.76 -17.20 8.68
CA SER A 89 -12.03 -18.20 9.70
C SER A 89 -13.05 -17.75 10.76
N GLY A 90 -13.47 -16.48 10.71
CA GLY A 90 -14.43 -15.89 11.62
C GLY A 90 -13.82 -15.12 12.81
N ASP A 91 -12.49 -15.08 12.94
CA ASP A 91 -11.81 -14.33 14.01
C ASP A 91 -11.52 -12.88 13.58
N ARG A 92 -12.57 -12.07 13.62
CA ARG A 92 -12.49 -10.64 13.29
C ARG A 92 -11.62 -9.86 14.26
N ALA A 93 -11.54 -10.29 15.51
CA ALA A 93 -10.81 -9.57 16.55
C ALA A 93 -9.30 -9.70 16.33
N ASP A 94 -8.81 -10.91 16.03
CA ASP A 94 -7.41 -11.12 15.68
C ASP A 94 -7.06 -10.53 14.31
N SER A 95 -7.95 -10.65 13.32
CA SER A 95 -7.81 -9.96 12.03
C SER A 95 -7.54 -8.46 12.20
N ALA A 96 -8.37 -7.75 12.98
CA ALA A 96 -8.19 -6.32 13.23
C ALA A 96 -6.86 -6.00 13.93
N ARG A 97 -6.45 -6.80 14.93
CA ARG A 97 -5.15 -6.64 15.60
C ARG A 97 -3.98 -6.80 14.64
N LEU A 98 -4.06 -7.77 13.72
CA LEU A 98 -3.02 -8.04 12.74
C LEU A 98 -2.90 -6.91 11.72
N ILE A 99 -4.02 -6.37 11.23
CA ILE A 99 -4.02 -5.19 10.35
C ILE A 99 -3.35 -3.98 11.02
N GLN A 100 -3.67 -3.71 12.30
CA GLN A 100 -3.03 -2.63 13.05
C GLN A 100 -1.51 -2.84 13.14
N ARG A 101 -1.07 -4.06 13.44
CA ARG A 101 0.36 -4.40 13.48
C ARG A 101 1.04 -4.29 12.11
N ALA A 102 0.36 -4.69 11.03
CA ALA A 102 0.85 -4.52 9.67
C ALA A 102 1.05 -3.04 9.35
N ALA A 103 0.06 -2.20 9.66
CA ALA A 103 0.12 -0.76 9.42
C ALA A 103 1.17 -0.03 10.27
N GLN A 104 1.48 -0.52 11.47
CA GLN A 104 2.57 -0.02 12.32
C GLN A 104 3.95 -0.38 11.76
N ARG A 105 4.05 -1.52 11.07
CA ARG A 105 5.31 -2.05 10.58
C ARG A 105 5.78 -1.43 9.27
N GLY A 106 4.84 -1.04 8.41
CA GLY A 106 5.19 -0.44 7.13
C GLY A 106 4.05 0.35 6.53
N TRP A 107 4.40 1.47 5.90
CA TRP A 107 3.46 2.28 5.12
C TRP A 107 3.19 1.70 3.72
N ARG A 108 3.97 0.70 3.30
CA ARG A 108 3.96 0.12 1.95
C ARG A 108 2.94 -1.00 1.72
N ASP A 109 2.22 -1.40 2.76
CA ASP A 109 1.16 -2.41 2.65
C ASP A 109 -0.18 -1.72 2.34
N PRO A 110 -0.67 -1.78 1.08
CA PRO A 110 -1.86 -1.03 0.66
C PRO A 110 -3.13 -1.50 1.36
N ILE A 111 -3.28 -2.80 1.65
CA ILE A 111 -4.48 -3.33 2.30
C ILE A 111 -4.54 -2.82 3.74
N ALA A 112 -3.40 -2.85 4.45
CA ALA A 112 -3.33 -2.28 5.80
C ALA A 112 -3.57 -0.76 5.78
N GLN A 113 -3.01 -0.02 4.82
CA GLN A 113 -3.27 1.42 4.70
C GLN A 113 -4.74 1.72 4.41
N GLN A 114 -5.40 0.95 3.54
CA GLN A 114 -6.82 1.12 3.23
C GLN A 114 -7.70 0.85 4.45
N ALA A 115 -7.46 -0.26 5.16
CA ALA A 115 -8.20 -0.56 6.38
C ALA A 115 -8.00 0.52 7.45
N MET A 116 -6.77 1.00 7.63
CA MET A 116 -6.49 2.09 8.57
C MET A 116 -7.08 3.43 8.13
N PHE A 117 -7.19 3.70 6.83
CA PHE A 117 -7.94 4.85 6.32
C PHE A 117 -9.41 4.78 6.75
N ASP A 118 -10.08 3.64 6.53
CA ASP A 118 -11.49 3.48 6.86
C ASP A 118 -11.73 3.57 8.39
N ILE A 119 -10.83 2.99 9.19
CA ILE A 119 -10.86 3.10 10.66
C ILE A 119 -10.70 4.56 11.10
N ALA A 120 -9.68 5.27 10.59
CA ALA A 120 -9.43 6.66 10.95
C ALA A 120 -10.59 7.57 10.53
N LEU A 121 -11.11 7.39 9.32
CA LEU A 121 -12.23 8.17 8.80
C LEU A 121 -13.50 7.93 9.64
N GLY A 122 -13.78 6.67 9.99
CA GLY A 122 -14.91 6.29 10.84
C GLY A 122 -14.79 6.84 12.27
N ALA A 123 -13.58 6.89 12.83
CA ALA A 123 -13.28 7.51 14.12
C ALA A 123 -13.30 9.05 14.09
N GLY A 124 -13.42 9.66 12.91
CA GLY A 124 -13.36 11.11 12.75
C GLY A 124 -11.94 11.69 12.70
N ASP A 125 -10.90 10.85 12.77
CA ASP A 125 -9.50 11.27 12.68
C ASP A 125 -9.11 11.55 11.22
N GLN A 126 -9.44 12.76 10.76
CA GLN A 126 -9.18 13.20 9.40
C GLN A 126 -7.69 13.34 9.09
N VAL A 127 -6.88 13.65 10.09
CA VAL A 127 -5.42 13.80 9.94
C VAL A 127 -4.80 12.45 9.61
N GLU A 128 -5.16 11.42 10.38
CA GLU A 128 -4.65 10.08 10.14
C GLU A 128 -5.20 9.51 8.83
N ALA A 129 -6.49 9.69 8.54
CA ALA A 129 -7.07 9.27 7.25
C ALA A 129 -6.34 9.93 6.06
N SER A 130 -6.03 11.23 6.15
CA SER A 130 -5.25 11.93 5.12
C SER A 130 -3.86 11.32 4.92
N ARG A 131 -3.16 10.97 6.00
CA ARG A 131 -1.83 10.33 5.91
C ARG A 131 -1.88 8.96 5.24
N ARG A 132 -2.89 8.14 5.58
CA ARG A 132 -3.08 6.81 4.97
C ARG A 132 -3.41 6.93 3.48
N LEU A 133 -4.24 7.90 3.11
CA LEU A 133 -4.55 8.18 1.71
C LEU A 133 -3.33 8.70 0.93
N ALA A 134 -2.52 9.58 1.53
CA ALA A 134 -1.28 10.06 0.94
C ALA A 134 -0.28 8.92 0.72
N ALA A 135 -0.16 7.99 1.67
CA ALA A 135 0.68 6.79 1.52
C ALA A 135 0.21 5.92 0.33
N LEU A 136 -1.10 5.71 0.18
CA LEU A 136 -1.65 4.95 -0.95
C LEU A 136 -1.39 5.63 -2.31
N TRP A 137 -1.54 6.95 -2.41
CA TRP A 137 -1.15 7.68 -3.63
C TRP A 137 0.36 7.60 -3.92
N ALA A 138 1.21 7.55 -2.90
CA ALA A 138 2.66 7.38 -3.08
C ALA A 138 3.01 6.00 -3.68
N LEU A 139 2.23 4.97 -3.34
CA LEU A 139 2.41 3.61 -3.87
C LEU A 139 1.92 3.47 -5.31
N GLN A 140 1.05 4.37 -5.78
CA GLN A 140 0.36 4.25 -7.07
C GLN A 140 -0.40 2.92 -7.20
N GLU A 141 -1.00 2.47 -6.09
CA GLU A 141 -1.74 1.22 -6.05
C GLU A 141 -3.01 1.30 -6.91
N GLU A 142 -3.08 0.50 -7.98
CA GLU A 142 -4.21 0.50 -8.91
C GLU A 142 -5.48 -0.13 -8.31
N GLN A 143 -5.32 -1.05 -7.35
CA GLN A 143 -6.45 -1.77 -6.75
C GLN A 143 -7.17 -0.96 -5.66
N ALA A 144 -6.50 0.05 -5.09
CA ALA A 144 -7.10 0.89 -4.07
C ALA A 144 -8.13 1.85 -4.71
N PRO A 145 -9.33 2.02 -4.13
CA PRO A 145 -10.33 2.94 -4.65
C PRO A 145 -9.99 4.41 -4.27
N LEU A 146 -8.80 4.87 -4.64
CA LEU A 146 -8.19 6.14 -4.23
C LEU A 146 -9.10 7.35 -4.47
N LYS A 147 -9.85 7.33 -5.58
CA LYS A 147 -10.83 8.36 -5.91
C LYS A 147 -11.95 8.42 -4.88
N ASP A 148 -12.59 7.29 -4.60
CA ASP A 148 -13.68 7.19 -3.63
C ASP A 148 -13.18 7.57 -2.22
N MET A 149 -12.01 7.06 -1.82
CA MET A 149 -11.40 7.41 -0.52
C MET A 149 -11.14 8.91 -0.42
N GLY A 150 -10.59 9.53 -1.48
CA GLY A 150 -10.41 10.98 -1.54
C GLY A 150 -11.72 11.75 -1.42
N GLN A 151 -12.77 11.31 -2.12
CA GLN A 151 -14.10 11.92 -2.03
C GLN A 151 -14.69 11.81 -0.62
N ARG A 152 -14.62 10.63 0.01
CA ARG A 152 -15.12 10.41 1.37
C ARG A 152 -14.39 11.27 2.41
N LEU A 153 -13.07 11.43 2.28
CA LEU A 153 -12.28 12.30 3.13
C LEU A 153 -12.66 13.78 2.92
N MET A 154 -12.67 14.23 1.67
CA MET A 154 -12.91 15.64 1.32
C MET A 154 -14.37 16.09 1.45
N ALA A 155 -15.32 15.16 1.63
CA ALA A 155 -16.71 15.46 1.92
C ALA A 155 -16.90 16.25 3.23
N ARG A 156 -15.92 16.19 4.14
CA ARG A 156 -15.91 16.95 5.40
C ARG A 156 -14.91 18.12 5.33
N PRO A 157 -15.26 19.31 5.86
CA PRO A 157 -14.34 20.44 5.92
C PRO A 157 -13.01 20.12 6.63
N GLU A 158 -13.06 19.34 7.71
CA GLU A 158 -11.89 18.91 8.47
C GLU A 158 -10.99 17.98 7.65
N GLY A 159 -11.59 17.15 6.78
CA GLY A 159 -10.88 16.28 5.85
C GLY A 159 -10.18 17.05 4.74
N ARG A 160 -10.84 18.07 4.19
CA ARG A 160 -10.20 19.00 3.24
C ARG A 160 -9.02 19.72 3.87
N LYS A 161 -9.17 20.21 5.11
CA LYS A 161 -8.09 20.84 5.86
C LYS A 161 -6.91 19.87 6.08
N ALA A 162 -7.18 18.67 6.57
CA ALA A 162 -6.14 17.66 6.80
C ALA A 162 -5.36 17.32 5.53
N LEU A 163 -6.06 17.14 4.40
CA LEU A 163 -5.42 16.87 3.12
C LEU A 163 -4.68 18.08 2.55
N ALA A 164 -5.18 19.29 2.77
CA ALA A 164 -4.48 20.52 2.43
C ALA A 164 -3.17 20.67 3.22
N ASP A 165 -3.19 20.41 4.53
CA ASP A 165 -2.00 20.45 5.38
C ASP A 165 -0.97 19.38 4.96
N ALA A 166 -1.44 18.19 4.56
CA ALA A 166 -0.57 17.17 3.97
C ALA A 166 0.06 17.66 2.64
N LEU A 167 -0.69 18.34 1.77
CA LEU A 167 -0.15 18.91 0.52
C LEU A 167 0.93 19.96 0.77
N VAL A 168 0.82 20.74 1.84
CA VAL A 168 1.85 21.69 2.28
C VAL A 168 3.13 20.95 2.67
N ALA A 169 3.02 19.86 3.45
CA ALA A 169 4.16 19.02 3.80
C ALA A 169 4.79 18.34 2.57
N GLY A 170 4.00 18.07 1.54
CA GLY A 170 4.46 17.53 0.27
C GLY A 170 4.77 16.02 0.32
N GLY A 171 5.41 15.53 -0.75
CA GLY A 171 5.80 14.12 -0.88
C GLY A 171 5.64 13.61 -2.31
N ASN A 172 6.01 12.35 -2.55
CA ASN A 172 5.90 11.73 -3.88
C ASN A 172 4.45 11.42 -4.30
N TRP A 173 3.51 11.52 -3.37
CA TRP A 173 2.07 11.31 -3.58
C TRP A 173 1.35 12.52 -4.16
N THR A 174 1.91 13.73 -4.02
CA THR A 174 1.22 14.96 -4.42
C THR A 174 0.97 15.04 -5.92
N ILE A 175 1.93 14.60 -6.75
CA ILE A 175 1.77 14.60 -8.21
C ILE A 175 0.65 13.63 -8.64
N PRO A 176 0.63 12.34 -8.22
CA PRO A 176 -0.49 11.44 -8.47
C PRO A 176 -1.84 12.02 -8.06
N PHE A 177 -1.94 12.59 -6.86
CA PHE A 177 -3.17 13.24 -6.38
C PHE A 177 -3.60 14.42 -7.26
N LEU A 178 -2.69 15.36 -7.53
CA LEU A 178 -3.00 16.55 -8.32
C LEU A 178 -3.40 16.18 -9.76
N ARG A 179 -2.80 15.11 -10.33
CA ARG A 179 -3.24 14.55 -11.62
C ARG A 179 -4.64 13.96 -11.53
N SER A 180 -5.00 13.24 -10.46
CA SER A 180 -6.36 12.72 -10.31
C SER A 180 -7.39 13.85 -10.18
N VAL A 181 -7.05 14.94 -9.48
CA VAL A 181 -7.90 16.15 -9.41
C VAL A 181 -8.03 16.82 -10.78
N ALA A 182 -6.95 16.90 -11.56
CA ALA A 182 -6.99 17.49 -12.89
C ALA A 182 -7.81 16.64 -13.89
N ALA A 183 -7.77 15.31 -13.76
CA ALA A 183 -8.55 14.39 -14.57
C ALA A 183 -10.05 14.49 -14.27
N GLU A 184 -10.42 14.57 -12.98
CA GLU A 184 -11.81 14.64 -12.55
C GLU A 184 -12.03 15.67 -11.44
N PRO A 185 -12.18 16.96 -11.81
CA PRO A 185 -12.25 18.03 -10.83
C PRO A 185 -13.65 18.11 -10.20
N THR A 186 -13.69 17.90 -8.87
CA THR A 186 -14.83 18.14 -7.98
C THR A 186 -14.68 19.45 -7.21
N ALA A 187 -15.78 20.00 -6.67
CA ALA A 187 -15.73 21.22 -5.88
C ALA A 187 -14.85 21.06 -4.63
N ASP A 188 -15.04 19.98 -3.88
CA ASP A 188 -14.27 19.69 -2.66
C ASP A 188 -12.77 19.52 -2.92
N ALA A 189 -12.40 18.89 -4.05
CA ALA A 189 -11.01 18.74 -4.44
C ALA A 189 -10.38 20.08 -4.83
N LEU A 190 -11.09 20.91 -5.59
CA LEU A 190 -10.60 22.26 -5.94
C LEU A 190 -10.48 23.16 -4.71
N GLU A 191 -11.42 23.08 -3.76
CA GLU A 191 -11.34 23.79 -2.47
C GLU A 191 -10.13 23.32 -1.65
N THR A 192 -9.88 22.02 -1.60
CA THR A 192 -8.72 21.45 -0.89
C THR A 192 -7.40 21.93 -1.49
N VAL A 193 -7.31 21.95 -2.83
CA VAL A 193 -6.12 22.44 -3.55
C VAL A 193 -5.91 23.94 -3.34
N GLU A 194 -6.99 24.73 -3.37
CA GLU A 194 -6.94 26.16 -3.05
C GLU A 194 -6.48 26.40 -1.61
N LEU A 195 -7.03 25.66 -0.64
CA LEU A 195 -6.67 25.75 0.76
C LEU A 195 -5.19 25.44 0.96
N ALA A 196 -4.68 24.39 0.31
CA ALA A 196 -3.27 24.03 0.35
C ALA A 196 -2.37 25.17 -0.17
N LEU A 197 -2.71 25.77 -1.31
CA LEU A 197 -1.95 26.90 -1.88
C LEU A 197 -1.94 28.12 -0.96
N ARG A 198 -3.09 28.44 -0.35
CA ARG A 198 -3.20 29.52 0.64
C ARG A 198 -2.34 29.24 1.88
N ASN A 199 -2.22 27.97 2.26
CA ASN A 199 -1.37 27.52 3.37
C ASN A 199 0.11 27.35 2.98
N GLY A 200 0.51 27.73 1.76
CA GLY A 200 1.90 27.75 1.33
C GLY A 200 2.39 26.46 0.64
N ALA A 201 1.48 25.58 0.22
CA ALA A 201 1.85 24.43 -0.61
C ALA A 201 2.48 24.91 -1.93
N MET A 202 3.56 24.23 -2.34
CA MET A 202 4.23 24.51 -3.60
C MET A 202 4.05 23.33 -4.55
N PHE A 203 3.42 23.56 -5.71
CA PHE A 203 3.16 22.52 -6.69
C PHE A 203 4.22 22.46 -7.78
N ASP A 204 4.33 21.30 -8.43
CA ASP A 204 5.20 21.11 -9.59
C ASP A 204 4.69 21.94 -10.78
N CYS A 205 5.57 22.70 -11.42
CA CYS A 205 5.25 23.51 -12.59
C CYS A 205 4.73 22.70 -13.80
N LYS A 206 4.88 21.36 -13.80
CA LYS A 206 4.27 20.47 -14.81
C LYS A 206 2.76 20.32 -14.64
N VAL A 207 2.24 20.42 -13.41
CA VAL A 207 0.81 20.18 -13.11
C VAL A 207 0.06 21.48 -12.80
N ALA A 208 0.75 22.47 -12.24
CA ALA A 208 0.14 23.74 -11.84
C ALA A 208 -0.61 24.48 -12.98
N PRO A 209 -0.11 24.57 -14.24
CA PRO A 209 -0.82 25.25 -15.33
C PRO A 209 -2.15 24.59 -15.68
N GLN A 210 -2.21 23.27 -15.68
CA GLN A 210 -3.44 22.52 -15.97
C GLN A 210 -4.48 22.76 -14.88
N LEU A 211 -4.07 22.69 -13.61
CA LEU A 211 -4.96 22.98 -12.48
C LEU A 211 -5.43 24.43 -12.48
N LYS A 212 -4.58 25.39 -12.83
CA LYS A 212 -4.96 26.81 -12.99
C LYS A 212 -6.07 26.98 -14.03
N ALA A 213 -5.96 26.31 -15.19
CA ALA A 213 -6.96 26.37 -16.23
C ALA A 213 -8.31 25.78 -15.77
N ILE A 214 -8.28 24.62 -15.13
CA ILE A 214 -9.46 23.95 -14.56
C ILE A 214 -10.12 24.83 -13.49
N TYR A 215 -9.31 25.38 -12.59
CA TYR A 215 -9.78 26.24 -11.51
C TYR A 215 -10.46 27.51 -12.04
N LYS A 216 -9.87 28.17 -13.04
CA LYS A 216 -10.50 29.32 -13.71
C LYS A 216 -11.83 28.96 -14.38
N ALA A 217 -11.91 27.79 -15.01
CA ALA A 217 -13.11 27.33 -15.71
C ALA A 217 -14.25 26.92 -14.76
N LYS A 218 -13.93 26.24 -13.65
CA LYS A 218 -14.94 25.64 -12.75
C LYS A 218 -15.21 26.44 -11.47
N ALA A 219 -14.23 27.16 -10.93
CA ALA A 219 -14.36 27.84 -9.63
C ALA A 219 -14.78 29.32 -9.75
N ALA A 220 -15.56 29.65 -10.78
CA ALA A 220 -16.16 30.96 -11.11
C ALA A 220 -15.73 32.11 -10.18
N LYS A 221 -14.77 32.95 -10.65
CA LYS A 221 -14.32 34.22 -10.04
C LYS A 221 -13.33 34.16 -8.87
N LYS A 222 -12.46 33.15 -8.77
CA LYS A 222 -11.34 33.17 -7.81
C LYS A 222 -9.99 33.44 -8.49
N ASP A 223 -9.11 34.15 -7.77
CA ASP A 223 -7.80 34.56 -8.27
C ASP A 223 -6.89 33.34 -8.53
N GLY A 224 -6.60 33.10 -9.81
CA GLY A 224 -5.72 32.02 -10.25
C GLY A 224 -4.23 32.28 -9.99
N ALA A 225 -3.86 33.46 -9.48
CA ALA A 225 -2.47 33.82 -9.18
C ALA A 225 -1.81 32.88 -8.16
N LEU A 226 -2.60 32.21 -7.32
CA LEU A 226 -2.09 31.20 -6.37
C LEU A 226 -1.35 30.06 -7.08
N PHE A 227 -1.76 29.68 -8.29
CA PHE A 227 -1.14 28.60 -9.06
C PHE A 227 0.15 29.03 -9.79
N ASP A 228 0.47 30.32 -9.83
CA ASP A 228 1.71 30.82 -10.42
C ASP A 228 2.94 30.57 -9.52
N ARG A 229 2.69 30.27 -8.24
CA ARG A 229 3.71 29.89 -7.26
C ARG A 229 4.02 28.39 -7.39
N CYS A 230 4.72 28.01 -8.45
CA CYS A 230 5.15 26.63 -8.69
C CYS A 230 6.66 26.47 -8.52
N THR A 231 7.11 25.25 -8.23
CA THR A 231 8.53 24.90 -8.15
C THR A 231 8.90 23.95 -9.27
N ARG A 232 10.10 24.12 -9.84
CA ARG A 232 10.71 23.12 -10.72
C ARG A 232 11.53 22.18 -9.85
N LYS A 233 10.90 21.12 -9.34
CA LYS A 233 11.66 20.05 -8.68
C LYS A 233 12.61 19.44 -9.72
N ARG A 234 13.93 19.44 -9.46
CA ARG A 234 14.86 18.63 -10.23
C ARG A 234 14.51 17.17 -9.96
N ALA A 235 14.18 16.45 -11.02
CA ALA A 235 13.92 15.02 -10.98
C ALA A 235 15.18 14.25 -10.55
#